data_AF-A0A7S2T2S8-F1
#
_entry.id   AF-A0A7S2T2S8-F1
#
_cell.length_a   1.000
_cell.length_b   1.000
_cell.length_c   1.000
_cell.angle_alpha   90.00
_cell.angle_beta   90.00
_cell.angle_gamma   90.00
#
_symmetry.space_group_name_H-M   'P 1'
#
loop_
_entity.id
_entity.type
_entity.pdbx_description
1 polymer ?
#
loop_
_entity_poly.entity_id
_entity_poly.type
_entity_poly.pdbx_seq_one_letter_code
_entity_poly.pdbx_strand_id
1 'polypeptide(L)'
;MIGGRLGNHAYVVGASAGLLLAQQLALMRETTAEEGTLRRDLDLRFVSVVLRHGARAPLSENFGAHDHKWEYCGQAYHAVKTNIRGLDNTDRPVSQSDERQTKVVFEGGCKKGQLTSVGQLQALQLGDWLRERYVSNGFLPPSYNASALEVRSTNISRTLDTVTGVLTGLYPDAEDPIMIETCDDRREWLYPNHRNCKRLSQLMAQKRVTLEESRMAGSHAALEEKLKTALEVPASERHIRFVEAYDVCKTVLFHSARHHMKMDDGLLRELELVATKQMKAFVAPEDNAEMLSLSIGKVLQDLLQGMERAASGKLARTTHRIAKC
;
A
#
# COMPACT_ATOMS: atom_id res chain seq x y z
N MET A 1 13.69 5.81 -54.32
CA MET A 1 13.83 7.10 -53.64
C MET A 1 13.41 6.91 -52.19
N ILE A 2 14.38 7.15 -51.30
CA ILE A 2 14.29 7.57 -49.89
C ILE A 2 13.41 6.73 -48.97
N GLY A 3 14.04 5.74 -48.35
CA GLY A 3 13.76 5.39 -46.96
C GLY A 3 14.28 6.49 -46.02
N GLY A 4 13.58 6.70 -44.91
CA GLY A 4 13.96 7.65 -43.86
C GLY A 4 13.33 7.23 -42.53
N ARG A 5 14.20 7.00 -41.54
CA ARG A 5 13.94 6.59 -40.15
C ARG A 5 12.99 7.53 -39.42
N LEU A 6 12.39 7.03 -38.34
CA LEU A 6 12.59 7.57 -36.99
C LEU A 6 12.21 6.49 -35.97
N GLY A 7 13.22 5.94 -35.31
CA GLY A 7 13.02 5.09 -34.14
C GLY A 7 12.57 5.97 -32.98
N ASN A 8 11.52 5.54 -32.28
CA ASN A 8 11.15 6.17 -31.02
C ASN A 8 12.05 5.60 -29.93
N HIS A 9 13.16 6.29 -29.69
CA HIS A 9 13.84 6.26 -28.40
C HIS A 9 13.04 7.11 -27.41
N ALA A 10 12.71 6.53 -26.26
CA ALA A 10 12.30 7.30 -25.09
C ALA A 10 13.31 7.04 -23.97
N TYR A 11 14.20 8.01 -23.78
CA TYR A 11 14.91 8.25 -22.54
C TYR A 11 14.21 9.42 -21.84
N VAL A 12 13.75 9.24 -20.60
CA VAL A 12 13.47 10.37 -19.70
C VAL A 12 13.87 10.02 -18.26
N VAL A 13 14.70 10.91 -17.72
CA VAL A 13 15.13 11.06 -16.33
C VAL A 13 14.21 12.06 -15.64
N GLY A 14 13.82 11.79 -14.38
CA GLY A 14 13.57 12.82 -13.37
C GLY A 14 12.20 13.54 -13.33
N ALA A 15 11.61 13.48 -12.13
CA ALA A 15 10.76 14.48 -11.47
C ALA A 15 9.21 14.46 -11.64
N SER A 16 8.59 14.65 -10.47
CA SER A 16 7.21 15.08 -10.15
C SER A 16 6.09 14.02 -10.17
N ALA A 17 5.67 13.68 -8.95
CA ALA A 17 4.63 12.70 -8.60
C ALA A 17 3.19 13.04 -9.05
N GLY A 18 3.00 14.05 -9.92
CA GLY A 18 1.69 14.38 -10.51
C GLY A 18 1.41 13.64 -11.83
N LEU A 19 2.46 13.30 -12.60
CA LEU A 19 2.26 12.70 -13.93
C LEU A 19 2.02 11.19 -13.92
N LEU A 20 2.40 10.50 -12.83
CA LEU A 20 2.27 9.04 -12.74
C LEU A 20 0.80 8.59 -12.68
N LEU A 21 -0.07 9.38 -12.06
CA LEU A 21 -1.50 9.09 -12.00
C LEU A 21 -2.15 9.26 -13.38
N ALA A 22 -1.77 10.29 -14.13
CA ALA A 22 -2.24 10.51 -15.50
C ALA A 22 -1.76 9.39 -16.45
N GLN A 23 -0.53 8.89 -16.29
CA GLN A 23 -0.01 7.78 -17.10
C GLN A 23 -0.65 6.42 -16.78
N GLN A 24 -0.94 6.12 -15.51
CA GLN A 24 -1.71 4.92 -15.14
C GLN A 24 -3.18 5.00 -15.62
N LEU A 25 -3.77 6.20 -15.67
CA LEU A 25 -5.09 6.43 -16.25
C LEU A 25 -5.09 6.36 -17.78
N ALA A 26 -4.00 6.77 -18.43
CA ALA A 26 -3.83 6.71 -19.89
C ALA A 26 -3.60 5.28 -20.40
N LEU A 27 -2.88 4.44 -19.66
CA LEU A 27 -2.67 3.02 -20.03
C LEU A 27 -3.96 2.19 -20.03
N MET A 28 -5.05 2.68 -19.42
CA MET A 28 -6.37 2.02 -19.42
C MET A 28 -7.24 2.41 -20.62
N ARG A 29 -6.74 3.26 -21.54
CA ARG A 29 -7.52 3.88 -22.64
C ARG A 29 -7.18 3.43 -24.05
N GLU A 30 -6.43 2.34 -24.24
CA GLU A 30 -6.30 1.72 -25.56
C GLU A 30 -7.22 0.49 -25.62
N THR A 31 -8.39 0.66 -26.25
CA THR A 31 -9.27 -0.46 -26.63
C THR A 31 -9.46 -0.47 -28.13
N THR A 32 -9.35 -1.67 -28.70
CA THR A 32 -9.63 -1.91 -30.12
C THR A 32 -11.13 -1.79 -30.42
N ALA A 33 -11.51 -1.60 -31.69
CA ALA A 33 -12.91 -1.42 -32.07
C ALA A 33 -13.81 -2.62 -31.72
N GLU A 34 -13.30 -3.86 -31.76
CA GLU A 34 -14.03 -5.07 -31.35
C GLU A 34 -14.25 -5.13 -29.83
N GLU A 35 -13.23 -4.81 -29.02
CA GLU A 35 -13.39 -4.67 -27.56
C GLU A 35 -14.35 -3.54 -27.19
N GLY A 36 -14.39 -2.48 -28.00
CA GLY A 36 -15.32 -1.36 -27.84
C GLY A 36 -16.79 -1.77 -28.03
N THR A 37 -17.07 -2.72 -28.92
CA THR A 37 -18.42 -3.26 -29.15
C THR A 37 -18.79 -4.26 -28.06
N LEU A 38 -17.88 -5.19 -27.71
CA LEU A 38 -18.10 -6.18 -26.64
C LEU A 38 -18.34 -5.49 -25.28
N ARG A 39 -17.65 -4.37 -25.00
CA ARG A 39 -17.84 -3.56 -23.79
C ARG A 39 -19.22 -2.92 -23.66
N ARG A 40 -19.95 -2.68 -24.77
CA ARG A 40 -21.28 -2.04 -24.71
C ARG A 40 -22.36 -2.98 -24.20
N ASP A 41 -22.14 -4.29 -24.32
CA ASP A 41 -23.09 -5.33 -23.90
C ASP A 41 -22.77 -5.93 -22.52
N LEU A 42 -21.79 -5.36 -21.81
CA LEU A 42 -21.42 -5.80 -20.46
C LEU A 42 -22.03 -4.89 -19.39
N ASP A 43 -22.65 -5.52 -18.40
CA ASP A 43 -23.21 -4.85 -17.24
C ASP A 43 -22.30 -5.05 -16.01
N LEU A 44 -21.94 -3.97 -15.33
CA LEU A 44 -21.05 -4.02 -14.17
C LEU A 44 -21.83 -4.53 -12.95
N ARG A 45 -21.44 -5.70 -12.43
CA ARG A 45 -22.14 -6.35 -11.31
C ARG A 45 -21.44 -6.26 -9.97
N PHE A 46 -20.12 -6.12 -9.95
CA PHE A 46 -19.34 -6.14 -8.72
C PHE A 46 -18.01 -5.42 -8.92
N VAL A 47 -17.58 -4.71 -7.89
CA VAL A 47 -16.27 -4.04 -7.82
C VAL A 47 -15.65 -4.36 -6.47
N SER A 48 -14.39 -4.78 -6.48
CA SER A 48 -13.56 -4.83 -5.28
C SER A 48 -12.31 -3.99 -5.50
N VAL A 49 -12.01 -3.12 -4.54
CA VAL A 49 -10.84 -2.24 -4.58
C VAL A 49 -9.91 -2.60 -3.43
N VAL A 50 -8.72 -3.08 -3.76
CA VAL A 50 -7.63 -3.30 -2.79
C VAL A 50 -6.59 -2.23 -3.01
N LEU A 51 -6.29 -1.46 -1.98
CA LEU A 51 -5.38 -0.32 -2.05
C LEU A 51 -4.38 -0.32 -0.90
N ARG A 52 -3.22 0.27 -1.17
CA ARG A 52 -2.22 0.60 -0.14
C ARG A 52 -2.53 1.99 0.41
N HIS A 53 -2.13 2.24 1.66
CA HIS A 53 -2.11 3.58 2.23
C HIS A 53 -1.33 4.58 1.36
N GLY A 54 -1.66 5.87 1.50
CA GLY A 54 -0.93 6.97 0.83
C GLY A 54 0.48 7.22 1.39
N ALA A 55 1.11 8.29 0.90
CA ALA A 55 2.41 8.76 1.38
C ALA A 55 2.43 9.02 2.89
N ARG A 56 3.54 8.67 3.54
CA ARG A 56 3.67 8.70 5.01
C ARG A 56 5.08 9.08 5.44
N ALA A 57 5.22 9.44 6.71
CA ALA A 57 6.49 9.49 7.42
C ALA A 57 7.14 8.07 7.47
N PRO A 58 8.47 7.99 7.68
CA PRO A 58 9.19 6.72 7.70
C PRO A 58 8.77 5.84 8.89
N LEU A 59 8.97 4.53 8.72
CA LEU A 59 8.79 3.49 9.72
C LEU A 59 10.09 3.09 10.41
N SER A 60 11.24 3.63 10.00
CA SER A 60 12.52 3.45 10.69
C SER A 60 13.02 4.79 11.24
N GLU A 61 13.71 4.73 12.38
CA GLU A 61 14.44 5.85 12.99
C GLU A 61 15.93 5.82 12.58
N ASN A 62 16.35 4.73 11.94
CA ASN A 62 17.73 4.54 11.50
C ASN A 62 18.01 5.33 10.22
N PHE A 63 19.26 5.27 9.76
CA PHE A 63 19.70 5.85 8.49
C PHE A 63 19.39 7.35 8.40
N GLY A 64 19.58 8.11 9.48
CA GLY A 64 19.40 9.57 9.48
C GLY A 64 17.94 10.04 9.36
N ALA A 65 16.94 9.21 9.69
CA ALA A 65 15.54 9.61 9.61
C ALA A 65 15.19 10.84 10.47
N HIS A 66 15.93 11.07 11.57
CA HIS A 66 15.80 12.22 12.45
C HIS A 66 16.49 13.49 11.93
N ASP A 67 17.38 13.37 10.93
CA ASP A 67 18.09 14.52 10.36
C ASP A 67 17.19 15.33 9.40
N HIS A 68 16.03 14.76 9.07
CA HIS A 68 15.00 15.41 8.26
C HIS A 68 13.89 15.99 9.13
N LYS A 69 13.45 17.22 8.82
CA LYS A 69 12.31 17.87 9.46
C LYS A 69 11.00 17.45 8.80
N TRP A 70 10.21 16.64 9.49
CA TRP A 70 8.95 16.07 9.02
C TRP A 70 7.74 16.95 9.40
N GLU A 71 7.49 18.00 8.61
CA GLU A 71 6.39 18.96 8.82
C GLU A 71 5.14 18.67 7.96
N TYR A 72 5.05 17.47 7.40
CA TYR A 72 4.05 17.15 6.38
C TYR A 72 2.75 16.55 6.92
N CYS A 73 2.59 16.38 8.24
CA CYS A 73 1.50 15.59 8.84
C CYS A 73 0.30 16.40 9.35
N GLY A 74 0.06 17.58 8.77
CA GLY A 74 -1.16 18.36 9.01
C GLY A 74 -2.40 17.75 8.34
N GLN A 75 -3.55 18.40 8.54
CA GLN A 75 -4.83 18.04 7.93
C GLN A 75 -4.93 18.64 6.52
N ALA A 76 -5.25 17.82 5.51
CA ALA A 76 -5.33 18.24 4.12
C ALA A 76 -6.76 18.53 3.61
N TYR A 77 -7.78 17.99 4.27
CA TYR A 77 -9.20 18.15 3.90
C TYR A 77 -10.12 17.98 5.12
N HIS A 78 -11.39 18.36 4.99
CA HIS A 78 -12.43 18.06 5.99
C HIS A 78 -13.01 16.69 5.70
N ALA A 79 -12.73 15.72 6.59
CA ALA A 79 -13.18 14.35 6.39
C ALA A 79 -14.69 14.20 6.61
N VAL A 80 -15.30 13.30 5.85
CA VAL A 80 -16.66 12.80 6.17
C VAL A 80 -16.64 12.06 7.50
N LYS A 81 -17.80 11.96 8.14
CA LYS A 81 -17.94 11.18 9.38
C LYS A 81 -17.73 9.70 9.06
N THR A 82 -16.88 9.05 9.84
CA THR A 82 -16.69 7.60 9.78
C THR A 82 -16.91 6.98 11.14
N ASN A 83 -17.36 5.73 11.16
CA ASN A 83 -17.47 4.94 12.37
C ASN A 83 -16.68 3.64 12.19
N ILE A 84 -15.69 3.44 13.06
CA ILE A 84 -14.77 2.29 12.98
C ILE A 84 -15.18 1.27 14.02
N ARG A 85 -15.42 0.03 13.59
CA ARG A 85 -15.79 -1.08 14.47
C ARG A 85 -14.92 -2.30 14.26
N GLY A 86 -14.87 -3.17 15.25
CA GLY A 86 -14.33 -4.50 15.09
C GLY A 86 -15.23 -5.39 14.23
N LEU A 87 -14.70 -6.53 13.80
CA LEU A 87 -15.50 -7.59 13.18
C LEU A 87 -16.64 -8.02 14.11
N ASP A 88 -17.70 -8.58 13.53
CA ASP A 88 -18.84 -9.12 14.29
C ASP A 88 -19.58 -8.06 15.13
N ASN A 89 -19.47 -6.79 14.72
CA ASN A 89 -20.01 -5.61 15.41
C ASN A 89 -19.44 -5.36 16.82
N THR A 90 -18.21 -5.80 17.11
CA THR A 90 -17.55 -5.41 18.36
C THR A 90 -17.04 -3.98 18.31
N ASP A 91 -16.68 -3.43 19.46
CA ASP A 91 -15.93 -2.17 19.53
C ASP A 91 -14.61 -2.26 18.76
N ARG A 92 -14.09 -1.11 18.33
CA ARG A 92 -12.78 -1.01 17.68
C ARG A 92 -11.70 -1.53 18.64
N PRO A 93 -10.90 -2.54 18.25
CA PRO A 93 -9.80 -3.02 19.08
C PRO A 93 -8.67 -1.99 19.16
N VAL A 94 -7.80 -2.13 20.16
CA VAL A 94 -6.58 -1.32 20.27
C VAL A 94 -5.61 -1.65 19.14
N SER A 95 -5.00 -0.63 18.54
CA SER A 95 -3.94 -0.85 17.54
C SER A 95 -2.58 -0.96 18.23
N GLN A 96 -2.09 -2.19 18.39
CA GLN A 96 -0.74 -2.42 18.92
C GLN A 96 0.36 -1.80 18.01
N SER A 97 0.09 -1.66 16.71
CA SER A 97 1.01 -0.99 15.79
C SER A 97 1.10 0.50 16.08
N ASP A 98 -0.03 1.16 16.31
CA ASP A 98 -0.06 2.58 16.64
C ASP A 98 0.52 2.82 18.04
N GLU A 99 0.25 1.98 19.04
CA GLU A 99 0.87 2.08 20.36
C GLU A 99 2.41 2.05 20.32
N ARG A 100 2.98 1.28 19.39
CA ARG A 100 4.44 1.23 19.18
C ARG A 100 4.95 2.43 18.38
N GLN A 101 4.23 2.83 17.34
CA GLN A 101 4.70 3.82 16.37
C GLN A 101 4.51 5.25 16.87
N THR A 102 3.37 5.56 17.49
CA THR A 102 3.00 6.93 17.87
C THR A 102 3.82 7.52 19.02
N LYS A 103 4.59 6.68 19.72
CA LYS A 103 5.56 7.10 20.74
C LYS A 103 6.76 7.85 20.15
N VAL A 104 7.04 7.61 18.87
CA VAL A 104 8.14 8.24 18.16
C VAL A 104 7.60 9.44 17.40
N VAL A 105 8.14 10.61 17.72
CA VAL A 105 7.83 11.88 17.07
C VAL A 105 9.13 12.39 16.46
N PHE A 106 9.13 12.59 15.15
CA PHE A 106 10.25 13.19 14.45
C PHE A 106 10.25 14.71 14.64
N GLU A 107 11.39 15.35 14.39
CA GLU A 107 11.44 16.80 14.29
C GLU A 107 10.43 17.28 13.23
N GLY A 108 9.70 18.36 13.48
CA GLY A 108 8.58 18.81 12.65
C GLY A 108 7.20 18.25 13.03
N GLY A 109 7.15 17.27 13.95
CA GLY A 109 5.92 16.85 14.64
C GLY A 109 5.19 15.66 14.03
N CYS A 110 5.60 15.16 12.86
CA CYS A 110 5.11 13.87 12.35
C CYS A 110 5.47 12.71 13.28
N LYS A 111 4.52 11.81 13.51
CA LYS A 111 4.77 10.52 14.17
C LYS A 111 5.30 9.48 13.18
N LYS A 112 6.02 8.48 13.71
CA LYS A 112 6.51 7.34 12.91
C LYS A 112 5.37 6.66 12.15
N GLY A 113 5.54 6.52 10.84
CA GLY A 113 4.54 5.91 9.96
C GLY A 113 3.23 6.69 9.79
N GLN A 114 3.12 7.93 10.27
CA GLN A 114 1.91 8.76 10.13
C GLN A 114 1.67 9.13 8.66
N LEU A 115 0.41 9.07 8.23
CA LEU A 115 0.01 9.52 6.89
C LEU A 115 0.26 11.03 6.75
N THR A 116 0.93 11.45 5.69
CA THR A 116 1.17 12.88 5.44
C THR A 116 -0.03 13.52 4.76
N SER A 117 -0.10 14.85 4.78
CA SER A 117 -1.07 15.65 4.03
C SER A 117 -1.06 15.31 2.53
N VAL A 118 0.11 15.05 1.94
CA VAL A 118 0.22 14.55 0.56
C VAL A 118 -0.44 13.19 0.41
N GLY A 119 -0.21 12.26 1.35
CA GLY A 119 -0.87 10.96 1.36
C GLY A 119 -2.38 11.04 1.55
N GLN A 120 -2.86 12.00 2.35
CA GLN A 120 -4.28 12.32 2.51
C GLN A 120 -4.89 12.79 1.19
N LEU A 121 -4.23 13.70 0.45
CA LEU A 121 -4.71 14.17 -0.86
C LEU A 121 -4.70 13.06 -1.91
N GLN A 122 -3.70 12.18 -1.92
CA GLN A 122 -3.69 11.00 -2.80
C GLN A 122 -4.92 10.12 -2.57
N ALA A 123 -5.30 9.91 -1.30
CA ALA A 123 -6.47 9.14 -0.95
C ALA A 123 -7.77 9.84 -1.39
N LEU A 124 -7.88 11.16 -1.17
CA LEU A 124 -9.02 11.96 -1.61
C LEU A 124 -9.21 11.89 -3.12
N GLN A 125 -8.14 12.09 -3.89
CA GLN A 125 -8.15 12.02 -5.35
C GLN A 125 -8.54 10.64 -5.88
N LEU A 126 -8.11 9.57 -5.20
CA LEU A 126 -8.56 8.22 -5.53
C LEU A 126 -10.07 8.08 -5.28
N GLY A 127 -10.60 8.64 -4.19
CA GLY A 127 -12.03 8.72 -3.92
C GLY A 127 -12.81 9.44 -5.02
N ASP A 128 -12.36 10.63 -5.41
CA ASP A 128 -12.96 11.42 -6.49
C ASP A 128 -12.98 10.64 -7.81
N TRP A 129 -11.87 9.95 -8.12
CA TRP A 129 -11.80 9.10 -9.31
C TRP A 129 -12.77 7.92 -9.26
N LEU A 130 -12.93 7.27 -8.09
CA LEU A 130 -13.91 6.20 -7.90
C LEU A 130 -15.34 6.73 -8.04
N ARG A 131 -15.62 7.93 -7.53
CA ARG A 131 -16.92 8.60 -7.71
C ARG A 131 -17.20 8.82 -9.18
N GLU A 132 -16.28 9.44 -9.91
CA GLU A 132 -16.46 9.69 -11.34
C GLU A 132 -16.64 8.39 -12.13
N ARG A 133 -15.93 7.33 -11.74
CA ARG A 133 -16.02 6.06 -12.46
C ARG A 133 -17.29 5.27 -12.17
N TYR A 134 -17.77 5.28 -10.93
CA TYR A 134 -18.80 4.35 -10.46
C TYR A 134 -20.12 5.01 -10.05
N VAL A 135 -20.12 6.29 -9.72
CA VAL A 135 -21.36 7.04 -9.45
C VAL A 135 -21.88 7.65 -10.75
N SER A 136 -21.01 8.29 -11.55
CA SER A 136 -21.43 8.97 -12.79
C SER A 136 -21.97 8.00 -13.85
N ASN A 137 -21.60 6.72 -13.81
CA ASN A 137 -22.15 5.67 -14.68
C ASN A 137 -23.36 4.92 -14.08
N GLY A 138 -23.82 5.30 -12.88
CA GLY A 138 -24.99 4.73 -12.22
C GLY A 138 -24.77 3.40 -11.49
N PHE A 139 -23.54 2.89 -11.37
CA PHE A 139 -23.28 1.64 -10.64
C PHE A 139 -23.45 1.80 -9.12
N LEU A 140 -22.93 2.89 -8.56
CA LEU A 140 -23.11 3.31 -7.17
C LEU A 140 -24.16 4.43 -7.10
N PRO A 141 -24.96 4.47 -6.02
CA PRO A 141 -25.89 5.58 -5.82
C PRO A 141 -25.15 6.91 -5.64
N PRO A 142 -25.76 8.05 -6.01
CA PRO A 142 -25.15 9.37 -5.86
C PRO A 142 -24.89 9.77 -4.40
N SER A 143 -25.77 9.33 -3.50
CA SER A 143 -25.67 9.52 -2.05
C SER A 143 -25.24 8.23 -1.36
N TYR A 144 -24.55 8.34 -0.22
CA TYR A 144 -24.09 7.18 0.53
C TYR A 144 -25.25 6.24 0.90
N ASN A 145 -25.05 4.94 0.67
CA ASN A 145 -25.95 3.88 1.08
C ASN A 145 -25.15 2.73 1.70
N ALA A 146 -25.40 2.44 2.98
CA ALA A 146 -24.68 1.40 3.73
C ALA A 146 -24.86 -0.03 3.17
N SER A 147 -25.88 -0.28 2.34
CA SER A 147 -26.09 -1.56 1.66
C SER A 147 -25.30 -1.69 0.35
N ALA A 148 -24.81 -0.58 -0.20
CA ALA A 148 -24.07 -0.55 -1.47
C ALA A 148 -22.54 -0.60 -1.29
N LEU A 149 -22.05 -0.43 -0.06
CA LEU A 149 -20.61 -0.31 0.22
C LEU A 149 -20.22 -1.08 1.49
N GLU A 150 -19.32 -2.04 1.34
CA GLU A 150 -18.62 -2.70 2.45
C GLU A 150 -17.19 -2.18 2.51
N VAL A 151 -16.77 -1.64 3.66
CA VAL A 151 -15.43 -1.05 3.84
C VAL A 151 -14.69 -1.80 4.93
N ARG A 152 -13.47 -2.24 4.61
CA ARG A 152 -12.57 -2.90 5.56
C ARG A 152 -11.18 -2.30 5.47
N SER A 153 -10.53 -2.14 6.62
CA SER A 153 -9.15 -1.67 6.71
C SER A 153 -8.40 -2.40 7.83
N THR A 154 -7.07 -2.45 7.73
CA THR A 154 -6.25 -2.86 8.87
C THR A 154 -6.35 -1.82 9.98
N ASN A 155 -6.26 -2.26 11.25
CA ASN A 155 -6.37 -1.36 12.41
C ASN A 155 -5.06 -0.60 12.64
N ILE A 156 -4.66 0.22 11.68
CA ILE A 156 -3.45 1.04 11.72
C ILE A 156 -3.86 2.45 11.28
N SER A 157 -3.47 3.48 12.01
CA SER A 157 -3.97 4.85 11.78
C SER A 157 -3.80 5.30 10.33
N ARG A 158 -2.63 5.10 9.71
CA ARG A 158 -2.40 5.49 8.30
C ARG A 158 -3.33 4.81 7.28
N THR A 159 -3.77 3.58 7.52
CA THR A 159 -4.67 2.87 6.60
C THR A 159 -6.12 3.28 6.84
N LEU A 160 -6.48 3.62 8.09
CA LEU A 160 -7.77 4.20 8.44
C LEU A 160 -7.93 5.63 7.90
N ASP A 161 -6.87 6.44 8.00
CA ASP A 161 -6.84 7.80 7.45
C ASP A 161 -6.89 7.77 5.92
N THR A 162 -6.20 6.81 5.29
CA THR A 162 -6.28 6.63 3.83
C THR A 162 -7.70 6.27 3.40
N VAL A 163 -8.32 5.24 4.01
CA VAL A 163 -9.67 4.86 3.59
C VAL A 163 -10.68 5.97 3.88
N THR A 164 -10.50 6.73 4.96
CA THR A 164 -11.32 7.93 5.25
C THR A 164 -11.21 8.98 4.14
N GLY A 165 -10.01 9.19 3.58
CA GLY A 165 -9.82 10.08 2.42
C GLY A 165 -10.51 9.58 1.16
N VAL A 166 -10.37 8.29 0.87
CA VAL A 166 -11.07 7.66 -0.26
C VAL A 166 -12.59 7.81 -0.11
N LEU A 167 -13.12 7.59 1.09
CA LEU A 167 -14.55 7.74 1.36
C LEU A 167 -15.02 9.20 1.27
N THR A 168 -14.17 10.14 1.68
CA THR A 168 -14.45 11.58 1.57
C THR A 168 -14.58 12.00 0.10
N GLY A 169 -13.72 11.51 -0.79
CA GLY A 169 -13.84 11.80 -2.23
C GLY A 169 -14.98 11.03 -2.89
N LEU A 170 -15.27 9.80 -2.43
CA LEU A 170 -16.33 8.98 -3.00
C LEU A 170 -17.73 9.51 -2.68
N TYR A 171 -17.95 9.97 -1.44
CA TYR A 171 -19.23 10.47 -0.92
C TYR A 171 -19.04 11.74 -0.08
N PRO A 172 -18.69 12.88 -0.70
CA PRO A 172 -18.37 14.12 0.03
C PRO A 172 -19.56 14.65 0.86
N ASP A 173 -20.78 14.37 0.42
CA ASP A 173 -22.03 14.84 1.05
C ASP A 173 -22.66 13.80 1.99
N ALA A 174 -21.89 12.82 2.48
CA ALA A 174 -22.41 11.82 3.40
C ALA A 174 -22.81 12.44 4.76
N GLU A 175 -24.11 12.46 5.04
CA GLU A 175 -24.64 12.95 6.33
C GLU A 175 -24.45 11.91 7.46
N ASP A 176 -24.69 10.64 7.13
CA ASP A 176 -24.52 9.50 8.03
C ASP A 176 -23.06 9.03 8.09
N PRO A 177 -22.57 8.57 9.25
CA PRO A 177 -21.24 8.00 9.36
C PRO A 177 -21.05 6.76 8.48
N ILE A 178 -19.99 6.76 7.67
CA ILE A 178 -19.63 5.60 6.86
C ILE A 178 -18.92 4.56 7.74
N MET A 179 -19.44 3.34 7.74
CA MET A 179 -18.92 2.24 8.55
C MET A 179 -17.62 1.66 7.97
N ILE A 180 -16.59 1.52 8.80
CA ILE A 180 -15.32 0.85 8.48
C ILE A 180 -15.12 -0.32 9.45
N GLU A 181 -14.94 -1.53 8.92
CA GLU A 181 -14.60 -2.71 9.71
C GLU A 181 -13.09 -2.90 9.83
N THR A 182 -12.66 -3.34 11.02
CA THR A 182 -11.27 -3.68 11.30
C THR A 182 -11.17 -4.85 12.28
N CYS A 183 -9.96 -5.36 12.53
CA CYS A 183 -9.74 -6.39 13.54
C CYS A 183 -8.43 -6.19 14.31
N ASP A 184 -8.29 -6.96 15.38
CA ASP A 184 -7.05 -7.06 16.14
C ASP A 184 -5.91 -7.65 15.29
N ASP A 185 -4.67 -7.28 15.59
CA ASP A 185 -3.51 -7.68 14.80
C ASP A 185 -3.28 -9.19 14.77
N ARG A 186 -3.77 -9.95 15.77
CA ARG A 186 -3.74 -11.42 15.79
C ARG A 186 -4.84 -12.05 14.94
N ARG A 187 -5.88 -11.30 14.61
CA ARG A 187 -7.00 -11.74 13.77
C ARG A 187 -6.92 -11.18 12.35
N GLU A 188 -5.85 -10.48 11.99
CA GLU A 188 -5.73 -9.80 10.71
C GLU A 188 -5.19 -10.72 9.60
N TRP A 189 -5.73 -10.59 8.38
CA TRP A 189 -5.34 -11.34 7.19
C TRP A 189 -5.14 -10.47 5.95
N LEU A 190 -5.28 -9.14 6.05
CA LEU A 190 -4.93 -8.18 4.97
C LEU A 190 -3.41 -8.02 4.78
N TYR A 191 -2.61 -8.69 5.60
CA TYR A 191 -1.17 -8.87 5.41
C TYR A 191 -0.76 -10.28 5.86
N PRO A 192 0.40 -10.79 5.40
CA PRO A 192 0.92 -12.09 5.82
C PRO A 192 1.16 -12.17 7.33
N ASN A 193 0.22 -12.78 8.05
CA ASN A 193 0.19 -12.74 9.51
C ASN A 193 0.84 -13.99 10.13
N HIS A 194 2.17 -13.98 10.18
CA HIS A 194 2.96 -15.04 10.82
C HIS A 194 2.82 -15.09 12.35
N ARG A 195 2.20 -14.08 12.99
CA ARG A 195 1.95 -14.11 14.45
C ARG A 195 0.77 -15.02 14.80
N ASN A 196 -0.20 -15.11 13.90
CA ASN A 196 -1.38 -15.96 14.07
C ASN A 196 -1.18 -17.34 13.47
N CYS A 197 -0.52 -17.47 12.31
CA CYS A 197 -0.29 -18.77 11.69
C CYS A 197 1.09 -19.36 12.04
N LYS A 198 1.10 -20.47 12.79
CA LYS A 198 2.34 -21.15 13.21
C LYS A 198 3.12 -21.68 12.02
N ARG A 199 2.43 -22.27 11.04
CA ARG A 199 3.08 -22.81 9.84
C ARG A 199 3.74 -21.70 9.02
N LEU A 200 3.05 -20.57 8.83
CA LEU A 200 3.62 -19.41 8.14
C LEU A 200 4.86 -18.86 8.89
N SER A 201 4.82 -18.82 10.23
CA SER A 201 5.99 -18.44 11.03
C SER A 201 7.20 -19.33 10.79
N GLN A 202 7.00 -20.65 10.70
CA GLN A 202 8.08 -21.60 10.40
C GLN A 202 8.65 -21.39 9.00
N LEU A 203 7.79 -21.25 7.99
CA LEU A 203 8.20 -21.02 6.60
C LEU A 203 8.96 -19.70 6.45
N MET A 204 8.48 -18.62 7.09
CA MET A 204 9.17 -17.34 7.12
C MET A 204 10.51 -17.40 7.86
N ALA A 205 10.62 -18.22 8.91
CA ALA A 205 11.90 -18.41 9.61
C ALA A 205 12.92 -19.15 8.74
N GLN A 206 12.50 -20.20 8.03
CA GLN A 206 13.34 -20.90 7.06
C GLN A 206 13.80 -19.97 5.94
N LYS A 207 12.87 -19.18 5.38
CA LYS A 207 13.19 -18.20 4.33
C LYS A 207 14.19 -17.13 4.81
N ARG A 208 14.09 -16.69 6.07
CA ARG A 208 15.08 -15.79 6.70
C ARG A 208 16.48 -16.40 6.71
N VAL A 209 16.61 -17.67 7.07
CA VAL A 209 17.90 -18.38 7.06
C VAL A 209 18.48 -18.43 5.65
N THR A 210 17.69 -18.83 4.64
CA THR A 210 18.16 -18.89 3.24
C THR A 210 18.63 -17.53 2.71
N LEU A 211 17.90 -16.45 3.03
CA LEU A 211 18.31 -15.10 2.62
C LEU A 211 19.60 -14.66 3.33
N GLU A 212 19.77 -15.06 4.59
CA GLU A 212 20.97 -14.78 5.36
C GLU A 212 22.18 -15.55 4.84
N GLU A 213 22.03 -16.83 4.51
CA GLU A 213 23.09 -17.64 3.87
C GLU A 213 23.52 -17.04 2.52
N SER A 214 22.56 -16.63 1.69
CA SER A 214 22.84 -15.95 0.42
C SER A 214 23.62 -14.65 0.63
N ARG A 215 23.25 -13.87 1.64
CA ARG A 215 23.95 -12.64 2.02
C ARG A 215 25.38 -12.92 2.50
N MET A 216 25.56 -13.91 3.37
CA MET A 216 26.88 -14.35 3.86
C MET A 216 27.77 -14.91 2.75
N ALA A 217 27.18 -15.46 1.69
CA ALA A 217 27.87 -15.83 0.46
C ALA A 217 28.24 -14.64 -0.45
N GLY A 218 28.04 -13.40 0.00
CA GLY A 218 28.42 -12.17 -0.69
C GLY A 218 27.32 -11.55 -1.56
N SER A 219 26.09 -12.06 -1.51
CA SER A 219 24.97 -11.46 -2.24
C SER A 219 24.76 -10.01 -1.80
N HIS A 220 24.73 -9.10 -2.78
CA HIS A 220 24.58 -7.65 -2.61
C HIS A 220 25.69 -6.94 -1.82
N ALA A 221 26.85 -7.57 -1.58
CA ALA A 221 27.95 -6.95 -0.82
C ALA A 221 28.42 -5.61 -1.42
N ALA A 222 28.53 -5.52 -2.75
CA ALA A 222 28.90 -4.28 -3.44
C ALA A 222 27.87 -3.16 -3.22
N LEU A 223 26.58 -3.48 -3.18
CA LEU A 223 25.53 -2.51 -2.89
C LEU A 223 25.60 -2.07 -1.43
N GLU A 224 25.84 -3.00 -0.51
CA GLU A 224 25.94 -2.72 0.92
C GLU A 224 27.06 -1.70 1.22
N GLU A 225 28.23 -1.86 0.60
CA GLU A 225 29.35 -0.92 0.77
C GLU A 225 29.07 0.47 0.18
N LYS A 226 28.42 0.53 -1.01
CA LYS A 226 27.94 1.80 -1.57
C LYS A 226 26.97 2.50 -0.61
N LEU A 227 26.03 1.77 -0.03
CA LEU A 227 25.03 2.30 0.90
C LEU A 227 25.63 2.76 2.22
N LYS A 228 26.57 2.00 2.80
CA LYS A 228 27.28 2.42 4.02
C LYS A 228 27.98 3.76 3.83
N THR A 229 28.60 3.95 2.67
CA THR A 229 29.25 5.21 2.31
C THR A 229 28.23 6.33 2.09
N ALA A 230 27.17 6.07 1.32
CA ALA A 230 26.19 7.09 0.95
C ALA A 230 25.30 7.56 2.11
N LEU A 231 25.01 6.66 3.05
CA LEU A 231 24.18 6.89 4.23
C LEU A 231 25.01 7.15 5.50
N GLU A 232 26.33 7.33 5.36
CA GLU A 232 27.29 7.58 6.45
C GLU A 232 27.06 6.66 7.67
N VAL A 233 26.82 5.38 7.38
CA VAL A 233 26.47 4.39 8.40
C VAL A 233 27.70 4.13 9.28
N PRO A 234 27.55 4.14 10.63
CA PRO A 234 28.68 3.91 11.52
C PRO A 234 29.39 2.60 11.24
N ALA A 235 30.73 2.58 11.37
CA ALA A 235 31.54 1.37 11.15
C ALA A 235 31.17 0.19 12.07
N SER A 236 30.48 0.45 13.18
CA SER A 236 29.95 -0.58 14.09
C SER A 236 28.74 -1.34 13.51
N GLU A 237 27.99 -0.72 12.59
CA GLU A 237 26.84 -1.35 11.95
C GLU A 237 27.36 -2.31 10.88
N ARG A 238 27.22 -3.61 11.16
CA ARG A 238 27.76 -4.64 10.27
C ARG A 238 26.97 -4.74 8.98
N HIS A 239 25.64 -4.55 9.04
CA HIS A 239 24.73 -4.91 7.97
C HIS A 239 23.63 -3.88 7.71
N ILE A 240 23.35 -3.61 6.43
CA ILE A 240 22.25 -2.72 6.04
C ILE A 240 20.95 -3.50 5.92
N ARG A 241 19.94 -3.09 6.69
CA ARG A 241 18.55 -3.53 6.47
C ARG A 241 17.96 -2.80 5.27
N PHE A 242 18.12 -3.36 4.07
CA PHE A 242 17.75 -2.71 2.80
C PHE A 242 16.32 -2.18 2.76
N VAL A 243 15.35 -2.92 3.31
CA VAL A 243 13.94 -2.47 3.35
C VAL A 243 13.76 -1.20 4.18
N GLU A 244 14.45 -1.08 5.30
CA GLU A 244 14.39 0.11 6.15
C GLU A 244 15.15 1.29 5.55
N ALA A 245 16.33 1.04 4.97
CA ALA A 245 17.08 2.07 4.27
C ALA A 245 16.28 2.63 3.08
N TYR A 246 15.63 1.75 2.31
CA TYR A 246 14.76 2.16 1.20
C TYR A 246 13.57 2.99 1.70
N ASP A 247 12.93 2.59 2.80
CA ASP A 247 11.81 3.33 3.39
C ASP A 247 12.21 4.77 3.74
N VAL A 248 13.34 4.97 4.42
CA VAL A 248 13.83 6.32 4.78
C VAL A 248 14.21 7.11 3.52
N CYS A 249 15.07 6.56 2.66
CA CYS A 249 15.55 7.28 1.48
C CYS A 249 14.40 7.69 0.55
N LYS A 250 13.45 6.79 0.31
CA LYS A 250 12.32 7.05 -0.58
C LYS A 250 11.35 8.06 0.02
N THR A 251 11.07 7.97 1.32
CA THR A 251 10.16 8.93 1.98
C THR A 251 10.76 10.33 2.05
N VAL A 252 12.06 10.46 2.32
CA VAL A 252 12.76 11.76 2.29
C VAL A 252 12.74 12.35 0.88
N LEU A 253 13.14 11.57 -0.13
CA LEU A 253 13.13 12.04 -1.52
C LEU A 253 11.75 12.51 -1.96
N PHE A 254 10.71 11.76 -1.60
CA PHE A 254 9.34 12.09 -1.99
C PHE A 254 8.85 13.42 -1.40
N HIS A 255 9.11 13.68 -0.11
CA HIS A 255 8.53 14.86 0.56
C HIS A 255 9.41 16.11 0.48
N SER A 256 10.73 15.94 0.44
CA SER A 256 11.67 17.06 0.40
C SER A 256 12.09 17.46 -1.01
N ALA A 257 11.81 16.61 -2.01
CA ALA A 257 12.36 16.70 -3.37
C ALA A 257 13.90 16.73 -3.39
N ARG A 258 14.55 16.23 -2.33
CA ARG A 258 16.00 16.14 -2.18
C ARG A 258 16.39 14.73 -1.82
N HIS A 259 17.50 14.26 -2.38
CA HIS A 259 18.08 12.99 -1.98
C HIS A 259 18.47 13.01 -0.50
N HIS A 260 18.29 11.87 0.14
CA HIS A 260 18.75 11.68 1.51
C HIS A 260 20.27 11.49 1.51
N MET A 261 20.98 12.33 2.26
CA MET A 261 22.44 12.28 2.36
C MET A 261 23.12 12.26 0.97
N LYS A 262 24.07 11.35 0.72
CA LYS A 262 24.80 11.25 -0.55
C LYS A 262 24.17 10.24 -1.52
N MET A 263 22.90 9.89 -1.31
CA MET A 263 22.19 9.01 -2.24
C MET A 263 21.99 9.70 -3.59
N ASP A 264 22.06 8.91 -4.67
CA ASP A 264 21.65 9.34 -6.01
C ASP A 264 20.51 8.45 -6.54
N ASP A 265 19.97 8.82 -7.69
CA ASP A 265 18.87 8.09 -8.32
C ASP A 265 19.26 6.66 -8.75
N GLY A 266 20.53 6.44 -9.13
CA GLY A 266 21.03 5.12 -9.53
C GLY A 266 21.08 4.17 -8.36
N LEU A 267 21.72 4.61 -7.27
CA LEU A 267 21.86 3.86 -6.03
C LEU A 267 20.50 3.61 -5.37
N LEU A 268 19.59 4.59 -5.39
CA LEU A 268 18.24 4.41 -4.87
C LEU A 268 17.45 3.36 -5.66
N ARG A 269 17.61 3.30 -6.99
CA ARG A 269 17.01 2.25 -7.83
C ARG A 269 17.61 0.86 -7.55
N GLU A 270 18.93 0.76 -7.37
CA GLU A 270 19.59 -0.49 -6.96
C GLU A 270 19.03 -0.98 -5.60
N LEU A 271 18.92 -0.07 -4.63
CA LEU A 271 18.35 -0.32 -3.30
C LEU A 271 16.88 -0.76 -3.38
N GLU A 272 16.07 -0.06 -4.18
CA GLU A 272 14.66 -0.39 -4.42
C GLU A 272 14.49 -1.82 -4.93
N LEU A 273 15.30 -2.21 -5.92
CA LEU A 273 15.24 -3.54 -6.52
C LEU A 273 15.53 -4.63 -5.47
N VAL A 274 16.57 -4.44 -4.65
CA VAL A 274 16.95 -5.42 -3.62
C VAL A 274 15.93 -5.46 -2.49
N ALA A 275 15.50 -4.31 -1.98
CA ALA A 275 14.47 -4.23 -0.93
C ALA A 275 13.15 -4.86 -1.39
N THR A 276 12.76 -4.65 -2.66
CA THR A 276 11.56 -5.24 -3.25
C THR A 276 11.68 -6.76 -3.36
N LYS A 277 12.83 -7.28 -3.84
CA LYS A 277 13.07 -8.73 -3.90
C LYS A 277 13.01 -9.37 -2.51
N GLN A 278 13.61 -8.72 -1.50
CA GLN A 278 13.55 -9.19 -0.12
C GLN A 278 12.13 -9.22 0.42
N MET A 279 11.33 -8.16 0.23
CA MET A 279 9.93 -8.19 0.68
C MET A 279 9.08 -9.19 -0.09
N LYS A 280 9.26 -9.30 -1.40
CA LYS A 280 8.56 -10.28 -2.24
C LYS A 280 8.79 -11.70 -1.75
N ALA A 281 10.02 -12.03 -1.34
CA ALA A 281 10.36 -13.34 -0.79
C ALA A 281 9.54 -13.74 0.46
N PHE A 282 8.96 -12.78 1.18
CA PHE A 282 8.08 -13.05 2.33
C PHE A 282 6.59 -12.92 2.01
N VAL A 283 6.21 -11.94 1.18
CA VAL A 283 4.81 -11.58 0.97
C VAL A 283 4.19 -12.33 -0.21
N ALA A 284 4.96 -12.54 -1.26
CA ALA A 284 4.53 -13.20 -2.48
C ALA A 284 5.66 -14.09 -3.05
N PRO A 285 6.08 -15.13 -2.30
CA PRO A 285 7.14 -16.03 -2.75
C PRO A 285 6.70 -16.84 -3.97
N GLU A 286 7.53 -16.88 -5.01
CA GLU A 286 7.29 -17.67 -6.22
C GLU A 286 7.79 -19.11 -6.07
N ASP A 287 8.71 -19.34 -5.14
CA ASP A 287 9.37 -20.63 -4.90
C ASP A 287 8.71 -21.46 -3.81
N ASN A 288 7.63 -20.96 -3.19
CA ASN A 288 6.93 -21.66 -2.11
C ASN A 288 5.42 -21.39 -2.16
N ALA A 289 4.69 -22.27 -2.85
CA ALA A 289 3.24 -22.18 -3.01
C ALA A 289 2.47 -22.28 -1.68
N GLU A 290 2.96 -23.07 -0.71
CA GLU A 290 2.35 -23.17 0.62
C GLU A 290 2.45 -21.82 1.35
N MET A 291 3.65 -21.23 1.36
CA MET A 291 3.87 -19.93 1.98
C MET A 291 3.07 -18.83 1.29
N LEU A 292 2.97 -18.84 -0.04
CA LEU A 292 2.13 -17.90 -0.79
C LEU A 292 0.66 -18.02 -0.39
N SER A 293 0.14 -19.26 -0.32
CA SER A 293 -1.23 -19.55 0.09
C SER A 293 -1.51 -19.05 1.52
N LEU A 294 -0.60 -19.31 2.46
CA LEU A 294 -0.74 -18.86 3.84
C LEU A 294 -0.55 -17.34 4.02
N SER A 295 0.13 -16.68 3.08
CA SER A 295 0.37 -15.23 3.10
C SER A 295 -0.83 -14.42 2.60
N ILE A 296 -1.36 -14.74 1.40
CA ILE A 296 -2.39 -13.92 0.73
C ILE A 296 -3.66 -14.71 0.38
N GLY A 297 -3.69 -16.03 0.59
CA GLY A 297 -4.78 -16.90 0.15
C GLY A 297 -6.14 -16.51 0.73
N LYS A 298 -6.19 -16.03 1.98
CA LYS A 298 -7.45 -15.55 2.59
C LYS A 298 -7.98 -14.30 1.90
N VAL A 299 -7.12 -13.36 1.52
CA VAL A 299 -7.53 -12.16 0.78
C VAL A 299 -8.05 -12.55 -0.59
N LEU A 300 -7.34 -13.43 -1.31
CA LEU A 300 -7.80 -13.92 -2.61
C LEU A 300 -9.14 -14.65 -2.51
N GLN A 301 -9.33 -15.43 -1.43
CA GLN A 301 -10.61 -16.08 -1.15
C GLN A 301 -11.74 -15.07 -0.92
N ASP A 302 -11.52 -13.99 -0.16
CA ASP A 302 -12.54 -12.96 0.06
C ASP A 302 -12.94 -12.26 -1.24
N LEU A 303 -11.96 -11.95 -2.10
CA LEU A 303 -12.20 -11.35 -3.41
C LEU A 303 -13.02 -12.29 -4.30
N LEU A 304 -12.67 -13.57 -4.34
CA LEU A 304 -13.39 -14.59 -5.11
C LEU A 304 -14.83 -14.77 -4.59
N GLN A 305 -15.02 -14.86 -3.27
CA GLN A 305 -16.35 -14.97 -2.68
C GLN A 305 -17.23 -13.74 -2.94
N GLY A 306 -16.65 -12.55 -3.09
CA GLY A 306 -17.36 -11.36 -3.56
C GLY A 306 -17.90 -11.55 -4.97
N MET A 307 -17.05 -12.02 -5.90
CA MET A 307 -17.43 -12.31 -7.29
C MET A 307 -18.50 -13.41 -7.39
N GLU A 308 -18.35 -14.51 -6.64
CA GLU A 308 -19.31 -15.63 -6.63
C GLU A 308 -20.69 -15.21 -6.07
N ARG A 309 -20.72 -14.37 -5.03
CA ARG A 309 -21.98 -13.83 -4.49
C ARG A 309 -22.69 -12.93 -5.50
N ALA A 310 -21.95 -12.06 -6.18
CA ALA A 310 -22.50 -11.21 -7.22
C ALA A 310 -23.04 -12.05 -8.40
N ALA A 311 -22.30 -13.08 -8.82
CA ALA A 311 -22.72 -13.99 -9.89
C ALA A 311 -23.97 -14.81 -9.53
N SER A 312 -24.12 -15.20 -8.27
CA SER A 312 -25.28 -15.98 -7.79
C SER A 312 -26.52 -15.15 -7.45
N GLY A 313 -26.44 -13.81 -7.52
CA GLY A 313 -27.54 -12.92 -7.15
C GLY A 313 -27.84 -12.87 -5.64
N LYS A 314 -26.96 -13.43 -4.79
CA LYS A 314 -27.14 -13.47 -3.33
C LYS A 314 -26.36 -12.35 -2.65
N LEU A 315 -27.04 -11.26 -2.28
CA LEU A 315 -26.52 -10.21 -1.39
C LEU A 315 -26.58 -10.68 0.08
N ALA A 316 -25.76 -11.65 0.47
CA ALA A 316 -25.58 -12.01 1.88
C ALA A 316 -24.26 -11.42 2.41
N ARG A 317 -24.30 -10.80 3.60
CA ARG A 317 -23.13 -10.27 4.31
C ARG A 317 -22.05 -11.34 4.50
N THR A 318 -20.79 -10.95 4.38
CA THR A 318 -19.63 -11.84 4.57
C THR A 318 -19.62 -12.34 6.01
N THR A 319 -19.58 -13.66 6.23
CA THR A 319 -19.34 -14.21 7.57
C THR A 319 -17.84 -14.45 7.74
N HIS A 320 -17.23 -13.70 8.66
CA HIS A 320 -15.78 -13.71 8.86
C HIS A 320 -15.35 -14.93 9.69
N ARG A 321 -15.22 -16.10 9.04
CA ARG A 321 -14.58 -17.27 9.68
C ARG A 321 -13.07 -17.20 9.50
N ILE A 322 -12.36 -16.94 10.60
CA ILE A 322 -10.90 -17.09 10.66
C ILE A 322 -10.61 -18.56 10.95
N ALA A 323 -10.08 -19.28 9.97
CA ALA A 323 -9.51 -20.60 10.23
C ALA A 323 -8.25 -20.44 11.08
N LYS A 324 -8.14 -21.21 12.17
CA LYS A 324 -6.86 -21.30 12.91
C LYS A 324 -5.85 -22.02 12.03
N CYS A 325 -4.69 -21.39 11.90
CA CYS A 325 -3.45 -21.81 11.23
C CYS A 325 -2.32 -21.65 12.28
#